data_AF-A0AAD5YTY7-F1
#
_entry.id   AF-A0AAD5YTY7-F1
#
_cell.length_a   1.000
_cell.length_b   1.000
_cell.length_c   1.000
_cell.angle_alpha   90.00
_cell.angle_beta   90.00
_cell.angle_gamma   90.00
#
_symmetry.space_group_name_H-M   'P 1'
#
loop_
_entity.id
_entity.type
_entity.pdbx_description
1 polymer ?
#
loop_
_entity_poly.entity_id
_entity_poly.type
_entity_poly.pdbx_seq_one_letter_code
_entity_poly.pdbx_strand_id
1 'polypeptide(L)'
;MTFSAPKSSSVVSSSPTNFKNPNDPNDTSFDPENYPAAELEYPNSGAKERFLLLAPKDKDHYNPIMDLESSLLTIVKYYCTPAQQALFGPLPRQSLVDPDDESPPSSPSPSPSPPLSRASSTSSDLESSVAAALEPSTPHVPLLRALQRAINRQDGPLFLRSLDAINALLRRIKSPPKPQPNPMMEMVDTWTEPGLPKEVLMRIIDENYQRATGPNVKTLKKYEAFSSTVYGELMPSLSHDIIKLTKLHEDSLFLDLGSGVANVVVQAALQTGCRAYGIELMPQPARVARDMVKQIRIRARMWGVDIGEMELEEGDMLKSKRVDELMAKADVVLVDNKVFEESLNEALKPKFLDLKEGAIVISLAPFVTSLHGRITERNASSQTLIMSSSLNCTL
;
A
#
# COMPACT_ATOMS: atom_id res chain seq x y z
N MET A 1 18.84 9.94 -4.02
CA MET A 1 19.14 9.23 -2.76
C MET A 1 18.95 7.75 -3.01
N THR A 2 19.88 6.91 -2.54
CA THR A 2 19.74 5.45 -2.62
C THR A 2 19.17 4.96 -1.29
N PHE A 3 17.99 4.34 -1.32
CA PHE A 3 17.44 3.64 -0.16
C PHE A 3 17.77 2.15 -0.25
N SER A 4 17.76 1.44 0.88
CA SER A 4 17.95 -0.01 0.91
C SER A 4 16.67 -0.67 1.41
N ALA A 5 16.26 -1.73 0.70
CA ALA A 5 15.25 -2.66 1.16
C ALA A 5 15.66 -3.26 2.52
N PRO A 6 14.69 -3.69 3.35
CA PRO A 6 14.97 -4.13 4.70
C PRO A 6 15.86 -5.38 4.67
N LYS A 7 16.95 -5.34 5.44
CA LYS A 7 17.71 -6.54 5.77
C LYS A 7 16.92 -7.29 6.84
N SER A 8 16.00 -8.16 6.44
CA SER A 8 15.32 -9.01 7.42
C SER A 8 16.36 -9.85 8.18
N SER A 9 16.20 -9.99 9.49
CA SER A 9 17.01 -10.92 10.30
C SER A 9 16.86 -12.39 9.86
N SER A 10 15.83 -12.71 9.07
CA SER A 10 15.65 -14.02 8.41
C SER A 10 16.39 -14.16 7.07
N VAL A 11 17.04 -13.11 6.58
CA VAL A 11 17.70 -13.04 5.26
C VAL A 11 19.24 -13.02 5.37
N VAL A 12 19.81 -13.20 6.57
CA VAL A 12 21.27 -13.08 6.77
C VAL A 12 21.94 -14.46 6.95
N SER A 13 22.97 -14.67 6.12
CA SER A 13 24.03 -15.70 6.12
C SER A 13 23.68 -17.17 5.91
N SER A 14 22.42 -17.58 5.81
CA SER A 14 22.07 -19.00 5.59
C SER A 14 20.84 -19.23 4.72
N SER A 15 20.35 -18.17 4.06
CA SER A 15 19.22 -18.24 3.15
C SER A 15 19.72 -18.56 1.74
N PRO A 16 19.07 -19.49 1.01
CA PRO A 16 19.48 -19.81 -0.35
C PRO A 16 19.36 -18.58 -1.25
N THR A 17 20.25 -18.46 -2.22
CA THR A 17 20.12 -17.42 -3.24
C THR A 17 19.11 -17.84 -4.29
N ASN A 18 18.36 -16.86 -4.79
CA ASN A 18 17.38 -17.09 -5.85
C ASN A 18 18.03 -17.10 -7.24
N PHE A 19 19.34 -16.85 -7.34
CA PHE A 19 20.03 -16.70 -8.61
C PHE A 19 21.36 -17.42 -8.60
N LYS A 20 21.77 -17.87 -9.78
CA LYS A 20 23.07 -18.43 -10.10
C LYS A 20 23.49 -17.96 -11.49
N ASN A 21 24.75 -18.15 -11.84
CA ASN A 21 25.19 -17.98 -13.22
C ASN A 21 25.09 -19.33 -13.96
N PRO A 22 24.10 -19.54 -14.84
CA PRO A 22 23.96 -20.82 -15.55
C PRO A 22 25.07 -21.07 -16.57
N ASN A 23 25.84 -20.04 -16.96
CA ASN A 23 26.90 -20.14 -17.95
C ASN A 23 28.29 -20.33 -17.33
N ASP A 24 28.43 -20.10 -16.02
CA ASP A 24 29.67 -20.30 -15.28
C ASP A 24 29.36 -20.89 -13.89
N PRO A 25 29.50 -22.21 -13.73
CA PRO A 25 29.26 -22.88 -12.44
C PRO A 25 30.22 -22.46 -11.31
N ASN A 26 31.35 -21.80 -11.63
CA ASN A 26 32.32 -21.34 -10.64
C ASN A 26 32.11 -19.87 -10.23
N ASP A 27 31.14 -19.18 -10.84
CA ASP A 27 30.81 -17.80 -10.49
C ASP A 27 30.08 -17.74 -9.15
N THR A 28 30.79 -17.24 -8.13
CA THR A 28 30.30 -17.08 -6.77
C THR A 28 29.57 -15.75 -6.54
N SER A 29 29.42 -14.88 -7.56
CA SER A 29 28.85 -13.53 -7.40
C SER A 29 27.43 -13.53 -6.82
N PHE A 30 26.70 -14.62 -6.99
CA PHE A 30 25.34 -14.81 -6.46
C PHE A 30 25.31 -15.67 -5.20
N ASP A 31 26.44 -15.94 -4.55
CA ASP A 31 26.47 -16.65 -3.27
C ASP A 31 25.94 -15.78 -2.13
N PRO A 32 25.26 -16.34 -1.11
CA PRO A 32 24.62 -15.56 -0.06
C PRO A 32 25.59 -14.65 0.71
N GLU A 33 26.84 -15.09 0.87
CA GLU A 33 27.93 -14.42 1.57
C GLU A 33 28.36 -13.13 0.86
N ASN A 34 28.13 -13.04 -0.45
CA ASN A 34 28.45 -11.89 -1.28
C ASN A 34 27.33 -10.82 -1.27
N TYR A 35 26.20 -11.10 -0.61
CA TYR A 35 25.03 -10.22 -0.52
C TYR A 35 24.63 -9.62 -1.89
N PRO A 36 24.38 -10.49 -2.90
CA PRO A 36 24.02 -10.04 -4.24
C PRO A 36 22.81 -9.13 -4.16
N ALA A 37 22.79 -8.11 -4.99
CA ALA A 37 21.76 -7.09 -4.95
C ALA A 37 21.54 -6.47 -6.32
N ALA A 38 20.37 -5.86 -6.48
CA ALA A 38 20.04 -5.05 -7.64
C ALA A 38 19.37 -3.75 -7.20
N GLU A 39 19.39 -2.75 -8.08
CA GLU A 39 18.71 -1.47 -7.84
C GLU A 39 17.51 -1.32 -8.77
N LEU A 40 16.39 -0.83 -8.25
CA LEU A 40 15.23 -0.43 -9.03
C LEU A 40 15.07 1.10 -8.98
N GLU A 41 14.83 1.69 -10.14
CA GLU A 41 14.51 3.10 -10.33
C GLU A 41 13.02 3.38 -10.03
N TYR A 42 12.73 4.29 -9.08
CA TYR A 42 11.36 4.67 -8.67
C TYR A 42 10.87 5.95 -9.34
N PRO A 43 9.55 6.19 -9.49
CA PRO A 43 9.03 7.25 -10.36
C PRO A 43 9.60 8.65 -10.13
N ASN A 44 9.74 9.08 -8.89
CA ASN A 44 10.21 10.43 -8.58
C ASN A 44 11.71 10.60 -8.87
N SER A 45 12.12 11.84 -9.18
CA SER A 45 13.49 12.21 -9.53
C SER A 45 14.48 11.83 -8.42
N GLY A 46 15.53 11.10 -8.82
CA GLY A 46 16.60 10.63 -7.93
C GLY A 46 16.15 9.61 -6.89
N ALA A 47 14.98 8.98 -7.05
CA ALA A 47 14.50 7.89 -6.22
C ALA A 47 14.92 6.54 -6.79
N LYS A 48 15.64 5.75 -5.99
CA LYS A 48 15.96 4.35 -6.28
C LYS A 48 16.14 3.55 -5.01
N GLU A 49 15.94 2.25 -5.10
CA GLU A 49 16.08 1.32 -3.98
C GLU A 49 16.92 0.10 -4.35
N ARG A 50 17.76 -0.32 -3.41
CA ARG A 50 18.59 -1.51 -3.50
C ARG A 50 17.90 -2.70 -2.82
N PHE A 51 17.69 -3.78 -3.56
CA PHE A 51 17.09 -5.03 -3.11
C PHE A 51 18.13 -6.14 -3.02
N LEU A 52 18.09 -6.94 -1.96
CA LEU A 52 18.93 -8.14 -1.86
C LEU A 52 18.34 -9.25 -2.73
N LEU A 53 19.19 -9.93 -3.50
CA LEU A 53 18.79 -11.05 -4.36
C LEU A 53 18.82 -12.38 -3.60
N LEU A 54 18.25 -12.37 -2.40
CA LEU A 54 18.20 -13.50 -1.49
C LEU A 54 16.76 -13.99 -1.37
N ALA A 55 16.57 -15.31 -1.34
CA ALA A 55 15.27 -15.90 -1.13
C ALA A 55 14.93 -15.90 0.38
N PRO A 56 13.68 -15.65 0.77
CA PRO A 56 13.28 -15.95 2.13
C PRO A 56 13.27 -17.48 2.34
N LYS A 57 13.60 -17.92 3.56
CA LYS A 57 13.49 -19.34 3.94
C LYS A 57 12.05 -19.81 4.11
N ASP A 58 11.18 -18.88 4.48
CA ASP A 58 9.76 -19.11 4.71
C ASP A 58 8.99 -18.31 3.67
N LYS A 59 7.96 -18.91 3.08
CA LYS A 59 7.08 -18.26 2.11
C LYS A 59 6.35 -17.06 2.71
N ASP A 60 6.15 -17.06 4.03
CA ASP A 60 5.45 -16.01 4.76
C ASP A 60 6.38 -14.85 5.18
N HIS A 61 7.68 -14.93 4.87
CA HIS A 61 8.64 -13.84 5.10
C HIS A 61 8.78 -12.94 3.86
N TYR A 62 9.22 -11.71 4.13
CA TYR A 62 9.57 -10.74 3.10
C TYR A 62 10.43 -11.33 1.97
N ASN A 63 9.94 -11.22 0.74
CA ASN A 63 10.62 -11.65 -0.48
C ASN A 63 11.05 -10.42 -1.30
N PRO A 64 12.34 -10.05 -1.28
CA PRO A 64 12.80 -8.82 -1.96
C PRO A 64 12.65 -8.87 -3.49
N ILE A 65 12.66 -10.05 -4.09
CA ILE A 65 12.56 -10.19 -5.55
C ILE A 65 11.12 -10.00 -6.00
N MET A 66 10.16 -10.56 -5.27
CA MET A 66 8.73 -10.33 -5.50
C MET A 66 8.35 -8.87 -5.25
N ASP A 67 8.92 -8.24 -4.23
CA ASP A 67 8.74 -6.82 -3.94
C ASP A 67 9.26 -5.95 -5.09
N LEU A 68 10.50 -6.18 -5.54
CA LEU A 68 11.07 -5.49 -6.70
C LEU A 68 10.20 -5.65 -7.95
N GLU A 69 9.78 -6.88 -8.27
CA GLU A 69 8.95 -7.16 -9.44
C GLU A 69 7.60 -6.47 -9.35
N SER A 70 6.93 -6.55 -8.20
CA SER A 70 5.62 -5.92 -7.98
C SER A 70 5.71 -4.40 -8.09
N SER A 71 6.75 -3.78 -7.51
CA SER A 71 6.97 -2.34 -7.61
C SER A 71 7.27 -1.92 -9.05
N LEU A 72 8.12 -2.65 -9.77
CA LEU A 72 8.38 -2.39 -11.19
C LEU A 72 7.12 -2.46 -12.04
N LEU A 73 6.32 -3.52 -11.88
CA LEU A 73 5.10 -3.70 -12.67
C LEU A 73 4.08 -2.60 -12.38
N THR A 74 3.95 -2.20 -11.11
CA THR A 74 3.11 -1.08 -10.68
C THR A 74 3.58 0.24 -11.32
N ILE A 75 4.90 0.50 -11.33
CA ILE A 75 5.49 1.68 -11.98
C ILE A 75 5.15 1.71 -13.46
N VAL A 76 5.39 0.60 -14.18
CA VAL A 76 5.12 0.55 -15.63
C VAL A 76 3.62 0.69 -15.92
N LYS A 77 2.75 0.09 -15.10
CA LYS A 77 1.30 0.13 -15.31
C LYS A 77 0.70 1.52 -15.09
N TYR A 78 1.13 2.24 -14.05
CA TYR A 78 0.46 3.46 -13.60
C TYR A 78 1.19 4.77 -13.93
N TYR A 79 2.51 4.73 -14.12
CA TYR A 79 3.32 5.94 -14.37
C TYR A 79 3.76 6.07 -15.84
N CYS A 80 3.58 5.03 -16.66
CA CYS A 80 3.94 5.07 -18.08
C CYS A 80 2.68 5.12 -18.96
N THR A 81 2.71 5.97 -19.98
CA THR A 81 1.69 6.00 -21.06
C THR A 81 1.67 4.69 -21.85
N PRO A 82 0.59 4.35 -22.58
CA PRO A 82 0.54 3.14 -23.39
C PRO A 82 1.72 3.00 -24.39
N ALA A 83 2.16 4.12 -24.98
CA ALA A 83 3.32 4.14 -25.88
C ALA A 83 4.63 3.81 -25.14
N GLN A 84 4.81 4.31 -23.92
CA GLN A 84 5.95 3.98 -23.08
C GLN A 84 5.89 2.53 -22.58
N GLN A 85 4.72 2.03 -22.19
CA GLN A 85 4.52 0.63 -21.77
C GLN A 85 4.95 -0.35 -22.87
N ALA A 86 4.65 -0.05 -24.14
CA ALA A 86 5.07 -0.87 -25.28
C ALA A 86 6.60 -1.07 -25.35
N LEU A 87 7.39 -0.10 -24.88
CA LEU A 87 8.86 -0.19 -24.80
C LEU A 87 9.37 -1.17 -23.73
N PHE A 88 8.53 -1.56 -22.77
CA PHE A 88 8.86 -2.59 -21.78
C PHE A 88 8.42 -3.99 -22.22
N GLY A 89 7.50 -4.06 -23.18
CA GLY A 89 6.81 -5.29 -23.58
C GLY A 89 5.50 -5.50 -22.80
N PRO A 90 4.76 -6.58 -23.09
CA PRO A 90 3.45 -6.81 -22.48
C PRO A 90 3.57 -7.03 -20.97
N LEU A 91 2.72 -6.34 -20.21
CA LEU A 91 2.54 -6.59 -18.78
C LEU A 91 2.03 -8.03 -18.57
N PRO A 92 2.62 -8.82 -17.64
CA PRO A 92 2.14 -10.15 -17.31
C PRO A 92 0.68 -10.12 -16.84
N ARG A 93 -0.17 -11.02 -17.36
CA ARG A 93 -1.61 -11.09 -17.02
C ARG A 93 -1.89 -11.60 -15.58
N GLN A 94 -0.89 -11.96 -14.79
CA GLN A 94 -1.05 -12.77 -13.57
C GLN A 94 -0.33 -12.26 -12.31
N SER A 95 0.21 -11.05 -12.29
CA SER A 95 1.09 -10.61 -11.18
C SER A 95 0.43 -9.69 -10.15
N LEU A 96 -0.89 -9.67 -10.04
CA LEU A 96 -1.60 -8.85 -9.04
C LEU A 96 -2.72 -9.69 -8.46
N VAL A 97 -2.33 -10.70 -7.67
CA VAL A 97 -3.28 -11.47 -6.88
C VAL A 97 -3.64 -10.59 -5.69
N ASP A 98 -4.86 -10.04 -5.68
CA ASP A 98 -5.53 -9.70 -4.43
C ASP A 98 -5.64 -11.01 -3.63
N PRO A 99 -5.05 -11.13 -2.43
CA PRO A 99 -5.06 -12.37 -1.65
C PRO A 99 -6.47 -12.82 -1.21
N ASP A 100 -7.52 -12.07 -1.53
CA ASP A 100 -8.90 -12.30 -1.07
C ASP A 100 -9.93 -12.58 -2.18
N ASP A 101 -9.56 -12.67 -3.47
CA ASP A 101 -10.53 -13.03 -4.53
C ASP A 101 -10.67 -14.56 -4.70
N GLU A 102 -11.10 -15.25 -3.63
CA GLU A 102 -11.77 -16.55 -3.75
C GLU A 102 -13.28 -16.36 -3.84
N SER A 103 -13.74 -15.75 -4.93
CA SER A 103 -15.14 -15.87 -5.34
C SER A 103 -15.37 -17.28 -5.93
N PRO A 104 -16.39 -18.05 -5.49
CA PRO A 104 -16.64 -19.40 -6.00
C PRO A 104 -17.00 -19.36 -7.49
N PRO A 105 -16.62 -20.39 -8.28
CA PRO A 105 -16.81 -20.38 -9.73
C PRO A 105 -18.29 -20.33 -10.09
N SER A 106 -18.68 -19.23 -10.73
CA SER A 106 -20.01 -19.08 -11.33
C SER A 106 -20.17 -20.09 -12.47
N SER A 107 -21.26 -20.85 -12.43
CA SER A 107 -21.61 -21.90 -13.40
C SER A 107 -21.83 -21.32 -14.81
N PRO A 108 -21.57 -22.10 -15.89
CA PRO A 108 -21.61 -21.60 -17.26
C PRO A 108 -23.07 -21.43 -17.72
N SER A 109 -23.40 -20.25 -18.23
CA SER A 109 -24.64 -20.01 -19.00
C SER A 109 -24.30 -19.75 -20.48
N PRO A 110 -25.20 -20.14 -21.41
CA PRO A 110 -24.84 -20.48 -22.77
C PRO A 110 -24.75 -19.28 -23.72
N SER A 111 -23.92 -19.47 -24.75
CA SER A 111 -23.66 -18.58 -25.88
C SER A 111 -24.91 -18.10 -26.63
N PRO A 112 -24.89 -16.90 -27.21
CA PRO A 112 -25.60 -16.61 -28.44
C PRO A 112 -24.64 -16.44 -29.64
N SER A 113 -25.04 -17.05 -30.75
CA SER A 113 -24.43 -16.98 -32.09
C SER A 113 -24.66 -15.61 -32.78
N PRO A 114 -23.97 -15.32 -33.90
CA PRO A 114 -23.57 -13.98 -34.31
C PRO A 114 -24.54 -13.32 -35.30
N PRO A 115 -24.33 -12.03 -35.63
CA PRO A 115 -24.65 -11.53 -36.96
C PRO A 115 -23.41 -11.03 -37.72
N LEU A 116 -23.52 -11.26 -39.02
CA LEU A 116 -22.60 -10.94 -40.11
C LEU A 116 -22.65 -9.45 -40.51
N SER A 117 -21.48 -8.97 -40.96
CA SER A 117 -21.26 -7.95 -42.00
C SER A 117 -21.68 -6.50 -41.74
N ARG A 118 -20.73 -5.55 -41.84
CA ARG A 118 -20.44 -4.82 -43.09
C ARG A 118 -19.41 -3.71 -42.84
N ALA A 119 -18.42 -3.63 -43.72
CA ALA A 119 -17.39 -2.60 -43.74
C ALA A 119 -17.98 -1.21 -44.04
N SER A 120 -17.39 -0.17 -43.45
CA SER A 120 -17.32 1.19 -44.01
C SER A 120 -16.15 1.94 -43.36
N SER A 121 -15.24 2.38 -44.20
CA SER A 121 -14.12 3.26 -43.95
C SER A 121 -14.58 4.70 -43.67
N THR A 122 -13.92 5.42 -42.77
CA THR A 122 -13.41 6.78 -43.03
C THR A 122 -12.42 7.20 -41.93
N SER A 123 -11.32 7.76 -42.41
CA SER A 123 -10.16 8.34 -41.75
C SER A 123 -10.45 9.64 -41.00
N SER A 124 -9.74 9.87 -39.90
CA SER A 124 -9.28 11.22 -39.51
C SER A 124 -8.02 11.09 -38.64
N ASP A 125 -6.88 11.18 -39.31
CA ASP A 125 -5.56 11.42 -38.72
C ASP A 125 -5.52 12.82 -38.12
N LEU A 126 -5.01 12.97 -36.88
CA LEU A 126 -4.44 14.22 -36.36
C LEU A 126 -3.72 14.00 -35.00
N GLU A 127 -2.81 13.02 -34.89
CA GLU A 127 -1.82 12.98 -33.81
C GLU A 127 -0.48 12.45 -34.33
N SER A 128 0.29 13.33 -34.97
CA SER A 128 1.61 13.03 -35.50
C SER A 128 2.56 14.18 -35.21
N SER A 129 3.14 14.19 -34.00
CA SER A 129 4.34 15.01 -33.73
C SER A 129 5.09 14.61 -32.45
N VAL A 130 5.30 13.31 -32.21
CA VAL A 130 6.30 12.85 -31.21
C VAL A 130 6.99 11.52 -31.57
N ALA A 131 6.50 10.77 -32.57
CA ALA A 131 7.02 9.45 -32.92
C ALA A 131 8.27 9.45 -33.85
N ALA A 132 8.73 10.61 -34.33
CA ALA A 132 9.67 10.68 -35.46
C ALA A 132 11.17 10.70 -35.10
N ALA A 133 11.60 10.20 -33.94
CA ALA A 133 13.03 10.24 -33.56
C ALA A 133 13.60 8.95 -32.93
N LEU A 134 13.07 7.77 -33.26
CA LEU A 134 13.65 6.50 -32.83
C LEU A 134 13.79 5.54 -34.02
N GLU A 135 15.02 5.45 -34.53
CA GLU A 135 15.48 4.48 -35.53
C GLU A 135 15.11 3.02 -35.13
N PRO A 136 14.55 2.19 -36.03
CA PRO A 136 14.21 0.82 -35.74
C PRO A 136 15.35 -0.13 -36.15
N SER A 137 16.23 -0.51 -35.21
CA SER A 137 17.20 -1.58 -35.47
C SER A 137 17.63 -2.32 -34.21
N THR A 138 16.80 -3.24 -33.73
CA THR A 138 17.17 -4.47 -33.00
C THR A 138 15.87 -5.23 -32.69
N PRO A 139 15.85 -6.57 -32.73
CA PRO A 139 14.68 -7.32 -32.28
C PRO A 139 14.40 -6.95 -30.82
N HIS A 140 13.30 -6.24 -30.60
CA HIS A 140 12.97 -5.68 -29.30
C HIS A 140 12.67 -6.83 -28.33
N VAL A 141 13.66 -7.20 -27.50
CA VAL A 141 13.46 -8.20 -26.45
C VAL A 141 12.44 -7.62 -25.47
N PRO A 142 11.30 -8.30 -25.22
CA PRO A 142 10.31 -7.81 -24.27
C PRO A 142 10.94 -7.85 -22.87
N LEU A 143 11.34 -6.68 -22.35
CA LEU A 143 12.19 -6.55 -21.16
C LEU A 143 11.54 -7.17 -19.91
N LEU A 144 10.24 -6.93 -19.70
CA LEU A 144 9.51 -7.54 -18.58
C LEU A 144 9.49 -9.07 -18.66
N ARG A 145 9.31 -9.62 -19.87
CA ARG A 145 9.34 -11.07 -20.10
C ARG A 145 10.75 -11.65 -19.90
N ALA A 146 11.79 -10.89 -20.26
CA ALA A 146 13.18 -11.29 -20.03
C ALA A 146 13.48 -11.32 -18.52
N LEU A 147 13.05 -10.31 -17.78
CA LEU A 147 13.17 -10.25 -16.31
C LEU A 147 12.45 -11.44 -15.65
N GLN A 148 11.17 -11.67 -15.98
CA GLN A 148 10.41 -12.80 -15.44
C GLN A 148 11.06 -14.15 -15.77
N ARG A 149 11.57 -14.31 -17.01
CA ARG A 149 12.29 -15.52 -17.41
C ARG A 149 13.55 -15.71 -16.57
N ALA A 150 14.26 -14.63 -16.26
CA ALA A 150 15.43 -14.67 -15.42
C ALA A 150 15.09 -15.10 -13.99
N ILE A 151 14.01 -14.56 -13.41
CA ILE A 151 13.49 -14.95 -12.09
C ILE A 151 13.15 -16.44 -12.09
N ASN A 152 12.33 -16.90 -13.05
CA ASN A 152 11.86 -18.29 -13.11
C ASN A 152 13.00 -19.30 -13.33
N ARG A 153 14.05 -18.90 -14.05
CA ARG A 153 15.23 -19.74 -14.32
C ARG A 153 16.33 -19.57 -13.27
N GLN A 154 16.15 -18.68 -12.31
CA GLN A 154 17.18 -18.30 -11.35
C GLN A 154 18.48 -17.86 -12.06
N ASP A 155 18.36 -17.17 -13.19
CA ASP A 155 19.49 -16.70 -14.02
C ASP A 155 19.89 -15.28 -13.62
N GLY A 156 20.92 -15.19 -12.76
CA GLY A 156 21.38 -13.93 -12.17
C GLY A 156 21.91 -12.92 -13.19
N PRO A 157 22.85 -13.29 -14.08
CA PRO A 157 23.35 -12.39 -15.10
C PRO A 157 22.26 -11.88 -16.07
N LEU A 158 21.30 -12.74 -16.46
CA LEU A 158 20.16 -12.29 -17.26
C LEU A 158 19.26 -11.33 -16.50
N PHE A 159 19.03 -11.58 -15.20
CA PHE A 159 18.22 -10.72 -14.33
C PHE A 159 18.82 -9.32 -14.26
N LEU A 160 20.11 -9.20 -13.90
CA LEU A 160 20.81 -7.93 -13.78
C LEU A 160 20.79 -7.14 -15.10
N ARG A 161 21.16 -7.78 -16.23
CA ARG A 161 21.14 -7.10 -17.55
C ARG A 161 19.74 -6.65 -17.96
N SER A 162 18.72 -7.45 -17.68
CA SER A 162 17.32 -7.10 -18.00
C SER A 162 16.86 -5.90 -17.17
N LEU A 163 17.16 -5.90 -15.88
CA LEU A 163 16.82 -4.81 -14.97
C LEU A 163 17.60 -3.53 -15.29
N ASP A 164 18.87 -3.62 -15.68
CA ASP A 164 19.67 -2.47 -16.11
C ASP A 164 19.07 -1.79 -17.35
N ALA A 165 18.62 -2.59 -18.33
CA ALA A 165 17.93 -2.07 -19.51
C ALA A 165 16.60 -1.38 -19.15
N ILE A 166 15.83 -1.97 -18.22
CA ILE A 166 14.59 -1.40 -17.68
C ILE A 166 14.88 -0.08 -16.97
N ASN A 167 15.86 -0.03 -16.08
CA ASN A 167 16.25 1.17 -15.36
C ASN A 167 16.74 2.28 -16.31
N ALA A 168 17.49 1.94 -17.34
CA ALA A 168 17.91 2.90 -18.37
C ALA A 168 16.69 3.51 -19.09
N LEU A 169 15.70 2.69 -19.41
CA LEU A 169 14.44 3.14 -20.01
C LEU A 169 13.64 4.04 -19.05
N LEU A 170 13.49 3.63 -17.78
CA LEU A 170 12.81 4.43 -16.75
C LEU A 170 13.50 5.80 -16.57
N ARG A 171 14.83 5.85 -16.50
CA ARG A 171 15.58 7.12 -16.40
C ARG A 171 15.36 8.02 -17.62
N ARG A 172 15.35 7.45 -18.82
CA ARG A 172 15.08 8.21 -20.06
C ARG A 172 13.68 8.79 -20.08
N ILE A 173 12.69 8.09 -19.52
CA ILE A 173 11.32 8.61 -19.38
C ILE A 173 11.28 9.74 -18.36
N LYS A 174 11.90 9.57 -17.18
CA LYS A 174 11.91 10.58 -16.10
C LYS A 174 12.65 11.86 -16.48
N SER A 175 13.72 11.73 -17.24
CA SER A 175 14.63 12.82 -17.60
C SER A 175 14.73 12.94 -19.12
N PRO A 176 13.70 13.51 -19.77
CA PRO A 176 13.72 13.70 -21.22
C PRO A 176 14.85 14.67 -21.63
N PRO A 177 15.30 14.65 -22.90
CA PRO A 177 16.46 15.40 -23.37
C PRO A 177 16.36 16.94 -23.28
N LYS A 178 15.15 17.47 -23.09
CA LYS A 178 14.89 18.91 -22.88
C LYS A 178 14.55 19.12 -21.41
N PRO A 179 14.86 20.29 -20.82
CA PRO A 179 14.44 20.62 -19.45
C PRO A 179 12.91 20.67 -19.42
N GLN A 180 12.30 19.54 -19.10
CA GLN A 180 10.88 19.36 -18.89
C GLN A 180 10.68 18.73 -17.51
N PRO A 181 9.51 18.95 -16.88
CA PRO A 181 9.14 18.23 -15.68
C PRO A 181 9.23 16.72 -15.90
N ASN A 182 9.42 15.97 -14.82
CA ASN A 182 9.39 14.51 -14.89
C ASN A 182 7.99 14.06 -15.36
N PRO A 183 7.83 13.47 -16.55
CA PRO A 183 6.51 13.10 -17.09
C PRO A 183 5.76 12.09 -16.22
N MET A 184 6.47 11.32 -15.39
CA MET A 184 5.84 10.41 -14.43
C MET A 184 5.12 11.17 -13.31
N MET A 185 5.54 12.39 -12.97
CA MET A 185 4.85 13.22 -11.98
C MET A 185 3.63 13.91 -12.60
N GLU A 186 3.73 14.32 -13.86
CA GLU A 186 2.55 14.81 -14.62
C GLU A 186 1.46 13.73 -14.69
N MET A 187 1.83 12.45 -14.75
CA MET A 187 0.88 11.34 -14.67
C MET A 187 0.17 11.27 -13.31
N VAL A 188 0.87 11.55 -12.20
CA VAL A 188 0.27 11.64 -10.86
C VAL A 188 -0.78 12.74 -10.81
N ASP A 189 -0.49 13.90 -11.41
CA ASP A 189 -1.43 15.05 -11.46
C ASP A 189 -2.74 14.71 -12.19
N THR A 190 -2.76 13.67 -13.03
CA THR A 190 -3.99 13.21 -13.71
C THR A 190 -4.92 12.37 -12.84
N TRP A 191 -4.45 11.93 -11.66
CA TRP A 191 -5.23 11.10 -10.73
C TRP A 191 -6.19 11.97 -9.92
N THR A 192 -7.37 12.24 -10.50
CA THR A 192 -8.37 13.14 -9.91
C THR A 192 -9.34 12.41 -8.99
N GLU A 193 -10.14 11.46 -9.50
CA GLU A 193 -11.13 10.72 -8.73
C GLU A 193 -11.06 9.22 -9.05
N PRO A 194 -10.87 8.34 -8.04
CA PRO A 194 -10.87 8.57 -6.59
C PRO A 194 -9.51 9.06 -6.03
N GLY A 195 -8.68 9.72 -6.84
CA GLY A 195 -7.31 10.09 -6.48
C GLY A 195 -6.31 8.95 -6.73
N LEU A 196 -5.40 8.73 -5.78
CA LEU A 196 -4.33 7.71 -5.84
C LEU A 196 -4.89 6.33 -6.21
N PRO A 197 -4.45 5.69 -7.33
CA PRO A 197 -4.95 4.38 -7.71
C PRO A 197 -4.74 3.32 -6.63
N LYS A 198 -5.78 2.51 -6.36
CA LYS A 198 -5.78 1.50 -5.28
C LYS A 198 -4.55 0.58 -5.33
N GLU A 199 -4.14 0.11 -6.51
CA GLU A 199 -2.97 -0.76 -6.63
C GLU A 199 -1.66 -0.06 -6.25
N VAL A 200 -1.51 1.22 -6.60
CA VAL A 200 -0.35 2.03 -6.20
C VAL A 200 -0.37 2.24 -4.69
N LEU A 201 -1.53 2.59 -4.12
CA LEU A 201 -1.72 2.69 -2.67
C LEU A 201 -1.31 1.40 -1.95
N MET A 202 -1.87 0.25 -2.35
CA MET A 202 -1.58 -1.04 -1.73
C MET A 202 -0.10 -1.42 -1.85
N ARG A 203 0.54 -1.13 -2.99
CA ARG A 203 1.98 -1.31 -3.16
C ARG A 203 2.78 -0.49 -2.15
N ILE A 204 2.45 0.79 -1.99
CA ILE A 204 3.13 1.69 -1.06
C ILE A 204 2.94 1.23 0.40
N ILE A 205 1.71 0.82 0.77
CA ILE A 205 1.39 0.34 2.12
C ILE A 205 2.13 -0.97 2.44
N ASP A 206 2.15 -1.93 1.52
CA ASP A 206 2.91 -3.17 1.73
C ASP A 206 4.42 -2.89 1.79
N GLU A 207 4.97 -2.05 0.90
CA GLU A 207 6.38 -1.66 1.01
C GLU A 207 6.68 -1.12 2.41
N ASN A 208 5.87 -0.18 2.89
CA ASN A 208 6.02 0.43 4.20
C ASN A 208 5.99 -0.60 5.34
N TYR A 209 5.01 -1.51 5.31
CA TYR A 209 4.89 -2.60 6.29
C TYR A 209 6.13 -3.48 6.32
N GLN A 210 6.64 -3.90 5.15
CA GLN A 210 7.83 -4.75 5.08
C GLN A 210 9.10 -4.06 5.62
N ARG A 211 9.20 -2.72 5.54
CA ARG A 211 10.36 -1.97 6.06
C ARG A 211 10.27 -1.69 7.56
N ALA A 212 9.06 -1.48 8.09
CA ALA A 212 8.87 -1.08 9.48
C ALA A 212 8.32 -2.22 10.37
N THR A 213 7.15 -2.78 10.03
CA THR A 213 6.48 -3.80 10.85
C THR A 213 7.08 -5.19 10.65
N GLY A 214 7.36 -5.60 9.40
CA GLY A 214 7.88 -6.93 9.04
C GLY A 214 9.05 -7.42 9.92
N PRO A 215 10.12 -6.64 10.13
CA PRO A 215 11.25 -7.01 10.99
C PRO A 215 10.88 -7.20 12.47
N ASN A 216 9.73 -6.66 12.90
CA ASN A 216 9.27 -6.62 14.28
C ASN A 216 8.12 -7.60 14.60
N VAL A 217 7.52 -8.25 13.59
CA VAL A 217 6.35 -9.16 13.75
C VAL A 217 6.56 -10.20 14.85
N LYS A 218 7.73 -10.83 14.93
CA LYS A 218 8.02 -11.85 15.95
C LYS A 218 8.00 -11.27 17.37
N THR A 219 8.40 -10.02 17.54
CA THR A 219 8.42 -9.33 18.84
C THR A 219 7.04 -8.83 19.21
N LEU A 220 6.26 -8.36 18.23
CA LEU A 220 4.86 -7.92 18.41
C LEU A 220 3.98 -9.10 18.87
N LYS A 221 4.06 -10.25 18.18
CA LYS A 221 3.32 -11.48 18.55
C LYS A 221 3.67 -12.05 19.92
N LYS A 222 4.93 -11.92 20.34
CA LYS A 222 5.33 -12.34 21.70
C LYS A 222 4.67 -11.48 22.75
N TYR A 223 4.51 -10.19 22.49
CA TYR A 223 3.90 -9.25 23.41
C TYR A 223 2.40 -9.54 23.57
N GLU A 224 1.71 -9.86 22.47
CA GLU A 224 0.30 -10.30 22.46
C GLU A 224 0.05 -11.54 23.34
N ALA A 225 0.98 -12.50 23.37
CA ALA A 225 0.83 -13.71 24.19
C ALA A 225 0.91 -13.46 25.70
N PHE A 226 1.40 -12.28 26.13
CA PHE A 226 1.50 -11.88 27.54
C PHE A 226 0.47 -10.81 27.95
N SER A 227 -0.33 -10.28 27.01
CA SER A 227 -1.43 -9.35 27.28
C SER A 227 -2.77 -9.98 26.96
N SER A 228 -3.85 -9.55 27.63
CA SER A 228 -5.23 -9.95 27.29
C SER A 228 -5.73 -9.38 25.96
N THR A 229 -4.88 -8.67 25.21
CA THR A 229 -5.18 -7.99 23.96
C THR A 229 -4.62 -8.78 22.77
N VAL A 230 -5.50 -9.41 21.98
CA VAL A 230 -5.09 -9.94 20.67
C VAL A 230 -4.96 -8.75 19.73
N TYR A 231 -3.76 -8.53 19.19
CA TYR A 231 -3.54 -7.55 18.14
C TYR A 231 -4.28 -8.00 16.88
N GLY A 232 -5.42 -7.36 16.59
CA GLY A 232 -6.12 -7.49 15.33
C GLY A 232 -5.67 -6.36 14.43
N GLU A 233 -4.79 -6.62 13.46
CA GLU A 233 -4.54 -5.61 12.42
C GLU A 233 -5.73 -5.59 11.47
N LEU A 234 -6.32 -4.42 11.24
CA LEU A 234 -7.21 -4.25 10.10
C LEU A 234 -6.40 -4.43 8.81
N MET A 235 -6.90 -5.30 7.93
CA MET A 235 -6.28 -5.52 6.63
C MET A 235 -6.34 -4.26 5.76
N PRO A 236 -5.34 -4.00 4.91
CA PRO A 236 -5.31 -2.80 4.07
C PRO A 236 -6.53 -2.67 3.15
N SER A 237 -7.03 -3.80 2.62
CA SER A 237 -8.23 -3.86 1.77
C SER A 237 -9.47 -3.37 2.52
N LEU A 238 -9.71 -3.91 3.72
CA LEU A 238 -10.79 -3.49 4.60
C LEU A 238 -10.65 -2.02 5.02
N SER A 239 -9.43 -1.60 5.38
CA SER A 239 -9.14 -0.20 5.75
C SER A 239 -9.47 0.75 4.58
N HIS A 240 -9.14 0.36 3.35
CA HIS A 240 -9.44 1.15 2.17
C HIS A 240 -10.94 1.37 1.99
N ASP A 241 -11.72 0.31 2.17
CA ASP A 241 -13.18 0.37 2.01
C ASP A 241 -13.81 1.20 3.13
N ILE A 242 -13.35 1.03 4.38
CA ILE A 242 -13.76 1.85 5.53
C ILE A 242 -13.48 3.34 5.27
N ILE A 243 -12.26 3.70 4.87
CA ILE A 243 -11.84 5.08 4.58
C ILE A 243 -12.67 5.68 3.43
N LYS A 244 -12.95 4.87 2.41
CA LYS A 244 -13.78 5.31 1.27
C LYS A 244 -15.23 5.55 1.68
N LEU A 245 -15.79 4.68 2.53
CA LEU A 245 -17.18 4.79 3.00
C LEU A 245 -17.40 6.03 3.88
N THR A 246 -16.39 6.43 4.65
CA THR A 246 -16.46 7.61 5.52
C THR A 246 -16.32 8.93 4.75
N LYS A 247 -15.90 8.88 3.48
CA LYS A 247 -15.65 10.05 2.62
C LYS A 247 -14.60 10.99 3.21
N LEU A 248 -13.58 10.45 3.87
CA LEU A 248 -12.40 11.22 4.28
C LEU A 248 -11.75 11.86 3.06
N HIS A 249 -11.29 13.11 3.24
CA HIS A 249 -10.60 13.90 2.23
C HIS A 249 -9.49 14.74 2.89
N GLU A 250 -8.76 15.53 2.10
CA GLU A 250 -7.55 16.25 2.55
C GLU A 250 -7.75 17.21 3.73
N ASP A 251 -8.92 17.85 3.85
CA ASP A 251 -9.21 18.75 4.99
C ASP A 251 -9.79 18.02 6.22
N SER A 252 -10.03 16.71 6.11
CA SER A 252 -10.57 15.93 7.21
C SER A 252 -9.52 15.67 8.30
N LEU A 253 -10.01 15.43 9.51
CA LEU A 253 -9.22 14.93 10.64
C LEU A 253 -9.65 13.50 11.01
N PHE A 254 -8.75 12.54 10.83
CA PHE A 254 -8.91 11.13 11.20
C PHE A 254 -8.18 10.80 12.50
N LEU A 255 -8.86 10.13 13.44
CA LEU A 255 -8.28 9.64 14.69
C LEU A 255 -8.39 8.12 14.81
N ASP A 256 -7.32 7.48 15.25
CA ASP A 256 -7.26 6.04 15.54
C ASP A 256 -6.91 5.82 17.03
N LEU A 257 -7.88 5.32 17.79
CA LEU A 257 -7.79 5.11 19.23
C LEU A 257 -7.39 3.65 19.53
N GLY A 258 -6.13 3.44 19.93
CA GLY A 258 -5.53 2.11 19.99
C GLY A 258 -4.89 1.72 18.65
N SER A 259 -4.13 2.64 18.07
CA SER A 259 -3.63 2.57 16.69
C SER A 259 -2.60 1.47 16.42
N GLY A 260 -2.08 0.78 17.44
CA GLY A 260 -1.13 -0.30 17.25
C GLY A 260 0.17 0.17 16.59
N VAL A 261 0.53 -0.43 15.45
CA VAL A 261 1.66 0.03 14.62
C VAL A 261 1.28 1.13 13.63
N ALA A 262 0.10 1.73 13.76
CA ALA A 262 -0.41 2.83 12.95
C ALA A 262 -0.69 2.49 11.47
N ASN A 263 -1.07 1.25 11.14
CA ASN A 263 -1.42 0.84 9.77
C ASN A 263 -2.53 1.71 9.17
N VAL A 264 -3.62 1.94 9.92
CA VAL A 264 -4.77 2.71 9.40
C VAL A 264 -4.48 4.20 9.37
N VAL A 265 -3.74 4.73 10.36
CA VAL A 265 -3.28 6.13 10.39
C VAL A 265 -2.49 6.47 9.12
N VAL A 266 -1.49 5.65 8.76
CA VAL A 266 -0.69 5.90 7.56
C VAL A 266 -1.50 5.73 6.28
N GLN A 267 -2.43 4.77 6.25
CA GLN A 267 -3.27 4.54 5.08
C GLN A 267 -4.29 5.66 4.89
N ALA A 268 -4.94 6.16 5.94
CA ALA A 268 -5.87 7.29 5.86
C ALA A 268 -5.17 8.53 5.29
N ALA A 269 -4.00 8.88 5.84
CA ALA A 269 -3.21 10.01 5.38
C ALA A 269 -2.73 9.87 3.92
N LEU A 270 -2.32 8.66 3.50
CA LEU A 270 -1.86 8.42 2.13
C LEU A 270 -3.00 8.33 1.11
N GLN A 271 -4.11 7.69 1.49
CA GLN A 271 -5.24 7.46 0.60
C GLN A 271 -6.04 8.73 0.33
N THR A 272 -6.06 9.67 1.28
CA THR A 272 -6.97 10.83 1.23
C THR A 272 -6.28 12.18 1.38
N GLY A 273 -5.01 12.21 1.79
CA GLY A 273 -4.33 13.45 2.16
C GLY A 273 -4.75 14.02 3.52
N CYS A 274 -5.69 13.40 4.23
CA CYS A 274 -6.22 13.92 5.49
C CYS A 274 -5.12 14.04 6.56
N ARG A 275 -5.33 14.93 7.52
CA ARG A 275 -4.56 14.89 8.76
C ARG A 275 -4.99 13.68 9.59
N ALA A 276 -4.02 12.87 10.01
CA ALA A 276 -4.26 11.67 10.79
C ALA A 276 -3.55 11.71 12.15
N TYR A 277 -4.21 11.18 13.18
CA TYR A 277 -3.66 11.04 14.52
C TYR A 277 -3.87 9.62 15.05
N GLY A 278 -2.82 9.04 15.62
CA GLY A 278 -2.88 7.73 16.28
C GLY A 278 -2.38 7.79 17.71
N ILE A 279 -3.08 7.13 18.63
CA ILE A 279 -2.60 6.91 19.99
C ILE A 279 -2.51 5.43 20.29
N GLU A 280 -1.41 5.01 20.92
CA GLU A 280 -1.18 3.61 21.30
C GLU A 280 -0.59 3.52 22.70
N LEU A 281 -1.18 2.65 23.54
CA LEU A 281 -0.77 2.49 24.93
C LEU A 281 0.55 1.74 25.05
N MET A 282 0.76 0.75 24.18
CA MET A 282 1.84 -0.22 24.31
C MET A 282 3.14 0.33 23.70
N PRO A 283 4.23 0.43 24.47
CA PRO A 283 5.47 1.07 23.99
C PRO A 283 6.09 0.44 22.75
N GLN A 284 6.00 -0.89 22.62
CA GLN A 284 6.62 -1.60 21.51
C GLN A 284 5.87 -1.39 20.18
N PRO A 285 4.54 -1.56 20.08
CA PRO A 285 3.75 -1.11 18.93
C PRO A 285 3.93 0.38 18.62
N ALA A 286 3.85 1.27 19.63
CA ALA A 286 4.04 2.71 19.44
C ALA A 286 5.41 3.07 18.87
N ARG A 287 6.47 2.35 19.27
CA ARG A 287 7.81 2.49 18.66
C ARG A 287 7.80 2.10 17.18
N VAL A 288 7.16 1.00 16.81
CA VAL A 288 7.05 0.56 15.41
C VAL A 288 6.19 1.53 14.60
N ALA A 289 5.13 2.09 15.19
CA ALA A 289 4.32 3.15 14.56
C ALA A 289 5.16 4.38 14.16
N ARG A 290 6.10 4.80 15.02
CA ARG A 290 7.04 5.89 14.68
C ARG A 290 7.93 5.54 13.48
N ASP A 291 8.29 4.27 13.30
CA ASP A 291 9.06 3.81 12.14
C ASP A 291 8.19 3.70 10.89
N MET A 292 6.92 3.27 11.02
CA MET A 292 5.92 3.26 9.94
C MET A 292 5.71 4.66 9.36
N VAL A 293 5.55 5.69 10.21
CA VAL A 293 5.39 7.08 9.78
C VAL A 293 6.65 7.66 9.11
N LYS A 294 7.85 7.24 9.53
CA LYS A 294 9.10 7.64 8.85
C LYS A 294 9.22 7.00 7.48
N GLN A 295 8.96 5.68 7.40
CA GLN A 295 9.09 4.94 6.16
C GLN A 295 8.06 5.39 5.12
N ILE A 296 6.80 5.65 5.52
CA ILE A 296 5.77 6.04 4.56
C ILE A 296 6.07 7.39 3.91
N ARG A 297 6.67 8.34 4.64
CA ARG A 297 7.14 9.62 4.07
C ARG A 297 8.24 9.42 3.04
N ILE A 298 9.16 8.47 3.27
CA ILE A 298 10.18 8.08 2.28
C ILE A 298 9.50 7.47 1.05
N ARG A 299 8.55 6.55 1.26
CA ARG A 299 7.82 5.88 0.17
C ARG A 299 7.04 6.89 -0.66
N ALA A 300 6.21 7.72 -0.04
CA ALA A 300 5.45 8.79 -0.69
C ALA A 300 6.36 9.65 -1.58
N ARG A 301 7.52 10.07 -1.07
CA ARG A 301 8.52 10.79 -1.86
C ARG A 301 9.12 9.98 -3.01
N MET A 302 9.35 8.68 -2.84
CA MET A 302 9.91 7.83 -3.91
C MET A 302 8.91 7.60 -5.04
N TRP A 303 7.66 7.37 -4.68
CA TRP A 303 6.54 7.23 -5.61
C TRP A 303 6.10 8.57 -6.21
N GLY A 304 6.41 9.69 -5.55
CA GLY A 304 6.04 11.02 -6.04
C GLY A 304 4.58 11.36 -5.78
N VAL A 305 4.05 10.88 -4.66
CA VAL A 305 2.66 11.12 -4.23
C VAL A 305 2.67 11.94 -2.95
N ASP A 306 1.64 12.74 -2.77
CA ASP A 306 1.43 13.50 -1.54
C ASP A 306 0.88 12.61 -0.43
N ILE A 307 1.10 13.03 0.81
CA ILE A 307 0.63 12.33 2.00
C ILE A 307 0.28 13.35 3.08
N GLY A 308 -0.86 13.12 3.73
CA GLY A 308 -1.34 13.98 4.82
C GLY A 308 -0.43 13.97 6.05
N GLU A 309 -0.57 14.99 6.88
CA GLU A 309 0.19 15.06 8.13
C GLU A 309 -0.24 13.99 9.12
N MET A 310 0.75 13.36 9.77
CA MET A 310 0.53 12.29 10.74
C MET A 310 1.19 12.65 12.07
N GLU A 311 0.40 12.55 13.13
CA GLU A 311 0.80 12.75 14.51
C GLU A 311 0.58 11.44 15.30
N LEU A 312 1.55 11.05 16.14
CA LEU A 312 1.47 9.83 16.94
C LEU A 312 1.76 10.12 18.40
N GLU A 313 0.99 9.51 19.29
CA GLU A 313 1.19 9.56 20.74
C GLU A 313 1.33 8.16 21.33
N GLU A 314 2.33 7.96 22.18
CA GLU A 314 2.43 6.79 23.04
C GLU A 314 1.77 7.15 24.38
N GLY A 315 0.61 6.57 24.67
CA GLY A 315 -0.18 7.00 25.82
C GLY A 315 -1.53 6.30 25.99
N ASP A 316 -2.13 6.55 27.14
CA ASP A 316 -3.48 6.11 27.47
C ASP A 316 -4.50 7.07 26.86
N MET A 317 -5.26 6.60 25.88
CA MET A 317 -6.29 7.37 25.18
C MET A 317 -7.34 7.97 26.11
N LEU A 318 -7.58 7.39 27.29
CA LEU A 318 -8.54 7.93 28.25
C LEU A 318 -8.00 9.18 28.97
N LYS A 319 -6.68 9.32 29.08
CA LYS A 319 -6.00 10.36 29.86
C LYS A 319 -5.29 11.40 28.99
N SER A 320 -5.22 11.17 27.68
CA SER A 320 -4.52 12.06 26.75
C SER A 320 -5.29 13.36 26.55
N LYS A 321 -4.66 14.47 26.96
CA LYS A 321 -5.16 15.82 26.66
C LYS A 321 -5.24 16.07 25.15
N ARG A 322 -4.34 15.45 24.38
CA ARG A 322 -4.30 15.62 22.94
C ARG A 322 -5.50 14.96 22.27
N VAL A 323 -5.90 13.78 22.74
CA VAL A 323 -7.16 13.15 22.32
C VAL A 323 -8.34 14.06 22.62
N ASP A 324 -8.43 14.61 23.83
CA ASP A 324 -9.53 15.51 24.22
C ASP A 324 -9.61 16.75 23.32
N GLU A 325 -8.46 17.37 23.00
CA GLU A 325 -8.39 18.51 22.09
C GLU A 325 -8.81 18.20 20.64
N LEU A 326 -8.56 16.98 20.18
CA LEU A 326 -8.79 16.56 18.80
C LEU A 326 -10.19 15.98 18.60
N MET A 327 -10.83 15.39 19.61
CA MET A 327 -12.20 14.86 19.51
C MET A 327 -13.18 15.90 18.97
N ALA A 328 -13.17 17.13 19.50
CA ALA A 328 -14.06 18.19 19.04
C ALA A 328 -13.88 18.62 17.57
N LYS A 329 -12.79 18.20 16.93
CA LYS A 329 -12.45 18.55 15.55
C LYS A 329 -12.55 17.37 14.59
N ALA A 330 -12.53 16.15 15.12
CA ALA A 330 -12.46 14.92 14.35
C ALA A 330 -13.65 14.77 13.39
N ASP A 331 -13.36 14.37 12.16
CA ASP A 331 -14.36 13.97 11.18
C ASP A 331 -14.66 12.48 11.29
N VAL A 332 -13.61 11.69 11.57
CA VAL A 332 -13.71 10.25 11.69
C VAL A 332 -12.86 9.76 12.85
N VAL A 333 -13.43 8.89 13.68
CA VAL A 333 -12.74 8.21 14.76
C VAL A 333 -12.87 6.71 14.57
N LEU A 334 -11.74 6.02 14.43
CA LEU A 334 -11.65 4.58 14.46
C LEU A 334 -11.33 4.09 15.88
N VAL A 335 -12.03 3.05 16.30
CA VAL A 335 -11.73 2.26 17.49
C VAL A 335 -11.87 0.79 17.13
N ASP A 336 -10.74 0.08 16.94
CA ASP A 336 -10.78 -1.38 16.83
C ASP A 336 -11.00 -2.01 18.22
N ASN A 337 -12.24 -1.97 18.68
CA ASN A 337 -12.64 -2.45 20.00
C ASN A 337 -12.99 -3.95 20.04
N LYS A 338 -12.61 -4.75 19.03
CA LYS A 338 -12.97 -6.17 18.97
C LYS A 338 -12.54 -6.97 20.20
N VAL A 339 -11.43 -6.57 20.81
CA VAL A 339 -10.82 -7.25 21.97
C VAL A 339 -10.73 -6.35 23.20
N PHE A 340 -11.37 -5.17 23.18
CA PHE A 340 -11.35 -4.27 24.33
C PHE A 340 -12.24 -4.83 25.44
N GLU A 341 -11.79 -4.67 26.68
CA GLU A 341 -12.63 -4.93 27.85
C GLU A 341 -13.86 -4.00 27.84
N GLU A 342 -14.99 -4.50 28.35
CA GLU A 342 -16.24 -3.72 28.44
C GLU A 342 -16.04 -2.42 29.24
N SER A 343 -15.22 -2.47 30.30
CA SER A 343 -14.86 -1.30 31.11
C SER A 343 -14.20 -0.19 30.30
N LEU A 344 -13.32 -0.54 29.36
CA LEU A 344 -12.66 0.42 28.47
C LEU A 344 -13.66 1.00 27.46
N ASN A 345 -14.55 0.18 26.92
CA ASN A 345 -15.62 0.64 26.03
C ASN A 345 -16.56 1.63 26.72
N GLU A 346 -16.99 1.36 27.96
CA GLU A 346 -17.82 2.29 28.74
C GLU A 346 -17.08 3.60 29.06
N ALA A 347 -15.78 3.53 29.34
CA ALA A 347 -14.97 4.72 29.61
C ALA A 347 -14.71 5.59 28.36
N LEU A 348 -14.80 5.03 27.15
CA LEU A 348 -14.66 5.77 25.90
C LEU A 348 -15.92 6.53 25.51
N LYS A 349 -17.13 6.02 25.82
CA LYS A 349 -18.40 6.63 25.42
C LYS A 349 -18.51 8.13 25.74
N PRO A 350 -18.11 8.62 26.93
CA PRO A 350 -18.18 10.04 27.24
C PRO A 350 -17.39 10.92 26.27
N LYS A 351 -16.26 10.44 25.73
CA LYS A 351 -15.44 11.21 24.78
C LYS A 351 -16.13 11.41 23.43
N PHE A 352 -17.00 10.49 23.02
CA PHE A 352 -17.75 10.64 21.76
C PHE A 352 -18.79 11.76 21.83
N LEU A 353 -19.16 12.22 23.03
CA LEU A 353 -20.06 13.36 23.21
C LEU A 353 -19.41 14.69 22.82
N ASP A 354 -18.08 14.73 22.78
CA ASP A 354 -17.34 15.92 22.36
C ASP A 354 -17.22 16.03 20.83
N LEU A 355 -17.61 14.99 20.08
CA LEU A 355 -17.53 14.99 18.62
C LEU A 355 -18.47 16.05 18.01
N LYS A 356 -18.00 16.66 16.91
CA LYS A 356 -18.84 17.57 16.12
C LYS A 356 -19.97 16.81 15.42
N GLU A 357 -21.04 17.53 15.10
CA GLU A 357 -22.14 17.00 14.30
C GLU A 357 -21.62 16.47 12.95
N GLY A 358 -22.10 15.29 12.55
CA GLY A 358 -21.68 14.63 11.33
C GLY A 358 -20.38 13.81 11.43
N ALA A 359 -19.67 13.85 12.56
CA ALA A 359 -18.51 12.98 12.78
C ALA A 359 -18.93 11.50 12.78
N ILE A 360 -18.07 10.64 12.23
CA ILE A 360 -18.31 9.20 12.09
C ILE A 360 -17.42 8.44 13.07
N VAL A 361 -18.04 7.58 13.89
CA VAL A 361 -17.31 6.62 14.73
C VAL A 361 -17.37 5.25 14.09
N ILE A 362 -16.21 4.64 13.88
CA ILE A 362 -16.04 3.30 13.32
C ILE A 362 -15.60 2.39 14.45
N SER A 363 -16.35 1.30 14.67
CA SER A 363 -16.00 0.29 15.66
C SER A 363 -16.32 -1.12 15.16
N LEU A 364 -15.53 -2.11 15.57
CA LEU A 364 -15.78 -3.51 15.20
C LEU A 364 -16.81 -4.18 16.12
N ALA A 365 -17.01 -3.63 17.32
CA ALA A 365 -18.09 -3.99 18.23
C ALA A 365 -18.95 -2.74 18.50
N PRO A 366 -20.30 -2.87 18.52
CA PRO A 366 -21.19 -1.72 18.63
C PRO A 366 -21.14 -1.08 20.02
N PHE A 367 -21.01 0.24 20.09
CA PHE A 367 -21.13 1.00 21.34
C PHE A 367 -22.59 1.21 21.80
N VAL A 368 -23.55 1.02 20.89
CA VAL A 368 -24.99 1.16 21.16
C VAL A 368 -25.70 -0.13 20.76
N THR A 369 -26.41 -0.76 21.70
CA THR A 369 -27.31 -1.88 21.40
C THR A 369 -28.60 -1.36 20.76
N SER A 370 -28.97 -1.94 19.62
CA SER A 370 -30.13 -1.59 18.78
C SER A 370 -31.50 -1.60 19.49
N LEU A 371 -31.58 -2.15 20.71
CA LEU A 371 -32.79 -2.12 21.56
C LEU A 371 -33.09 -0.74 22.17
N HIS A 372 -32.10 0.15 22.28
CA HIS A 372 -32.27 1.49 22.85
C HIS A 372 -32.46 2.61 21.79
N GLY A 373 -32.47 2.26 20.50
CA GLY A 373 -32.61 3.21 19.39
C GLY A 373 -34.02 3.75 19.15
N ARG A 374 -35.05 3.24 19.87
CA ARG A 374 -36.40 3.83 19.84
C ARG A 374 -36.51 4.92 20.90
N ILE A 375 -36.59 6.16 20.44
CA ILE A 375 -36.79 7.36 21.27
C ILE A 375 -38.10 7.20 22.05
N THR A 376 -38.02 7.29 23.38
CA THR A 376 -39.17 7.41 24.29
C THR A 376 -38.90 8.59 25.24
N GLU A 377 -39.94 9.27 25.72
CA GLU A 377 -39.81 10.45 26.62
C GLU A 377 -38.96 10.18 27.87
N ARG A 378 -38.80 8.91 28.29
CA ARG A 378 -37.96 8.52 29.43
C ARG A 378 -36.46 8.46 29.14
N ASN A 379 -36.07 8.35 27.87
CA ASN A 379 -34.67 8.09 27.50
C ASN A 379 -34.02 9.27 26.77
N ALA A 380 -34.74 10.37 26.54
CA ALA A 380 -34.30 11.52 25.75
C ALA A 380 -33.00 12.20 26.25
N SER A 381 -32.63 12.00 27.53
CA SER A 381 -31.43 12.55 28.15
C SER A 381 -30.26 11.56 28.27
N SER A 382 -30.37 10.36 27.70
CA SER A 382 -29.35 9.31 27.84
C SER A 382 -28.28 9.39 26.75
N GLN A 383 -27.00 9.27 27.14
CA GLN A 383 -25.81 9.39 26.27
C GLN A 383 -25.85 8.49 25.02
N THR A 384 -26.62 7.41 25.08
CA THR A 384 -26.84 6.42 24.02
C THR A 384 -27.60 6.97 22.79
N LEU A 385 -28.34 8.09 22.91
CA LEU A 385 -29.26 8.55 21.86
C LEU A 385 -28.65 9.45 20.77
N ILE A 386 -27.42 9.96 20.95
CA ILE A 386 -26.80 10.91 20.01
C ILE A 386 -26.15 10.16 18.82
N MET A 387 -25.92 8.85 18.95
CA MET A 387 -25.30 8.03 17.91
C MET A 387 -26.37 7.29 17.09
N SER A 388 -26.58 7.69 15.84
CA SER A 388 -27.37 6.90 14.88
C SER A 388 -26.50 5.81 14.27
N SER A 389 -26.79 4.53 14.53
CA SER A 389 -26.13 3.41 13.86
C SER A 389 -26.56 3.34 12.40
N SER A 390 -25.63 3.61 11.48
CA SER A 390 -25.85 3.45 10.04
C SER A 390 -24.71 2.61 9.48
N LEU A 391 -25.06 1.50 8.82
CA LEU A 391 -24.18 0.51 8.17
C LEU A 391 -23.55 -0.53 9.11
N ASN A 392 -24.17 -1.72 9.14
CA ASN A 392 -23.46 -2.96 9.48
C ASN A 392 -22.65 -3.39 8.24
N CYS A 393 -21.36 -3.09 8.19
CA CYS A 393 -20.46 -3.88 7.33
C CYS A 393 -20.41 -5.28 7.94
N THR A 394 -21.08 -6.23 7.29
CA THR A 394 -20.98 -7.63 7.67
C THR A 394 -19.61 -8.10 7.16
N LEU A 395 -18.69 -8.38 8.08
CA LEU A 395 -17.38 -8.98 7.80
C LEU A 395 -17.52 -10.40 7.26
#